data_AF-A0A822BVT1-F1
#
_entry.id   AF-A0A822BVT1-F1
#
_cell.length_a   1.000
_cell.length_b   1.000
_cell.length_c   1.000
_cell.angle_alpha   90.00
_cell.angle_beta   90.00
_cell.angle_gamma   90.00
#
_symmetry.space_group_name_H-M   'P 1'
#
loop_
_entity.id
_entity.type
_entity.pdbx_description
1 polymer ?
#
loop_
_entity_poly.entity_id
_entity_poly.type
_entity_poly.pdbx_seq_one_letter_code
_entity_poly.pdbx_strand_id
1 'polypeptide(L)'
;MTELNRLIGYIHSNMSDPIILNDSHSAKHAQLMINSTIRPMLEAMRNTLRNIILLNERWHKTCIELCPKIIKGTTAICLECPRKRIKICDFWVATDGLHVVQNKCRTCQCDPSQHYRIDYELEYKEIENSAKPTEEDMRKVLHDLCEASAEFSYFLLQSAGNSQHDPFLLGFERMIKEE
;
A
#
# COMPACT_ATOMS: atom_id res chain seq x y z
N MET A 1 -8.99 -14.50 -0.45
CA MET A 1 -7.56 -14.94 -0.60
C MET A 1 -7.01 -14.64 -1.98
N THR A 2 -7.78 -14.87 -3.04
CA THR A 2 -7.34 -14.68 -4.43
C THR A 2 -6.84 -13.26 -4.69
N GLU A 3 -7.51 -12.23 -4.18
CA GLU A 3 -7.14 -10.83 -4.44
C GLU A 3 -5.91 -10.35 -3.64
N LEU A 4 -5.73 -10.82 -2.40
CA LEU A 4 -4.51 -10.56 -1.62
C LEU A 4 -3.29 -11.21 -2.28
N ASN A 5 -3.42 -12.45 -2.75
CA ASN A 5 -2.36 -13.13 -3.49
C ASN A 5 -2.05 -12.44 -4.83
N ARG A 6 -3.05 -11.86 -5.49
CA ARG A 6 -2.84 -11.02 -6.69
C ARG A 6 -2.11 -9.73 -6.36
N LEU A 7 -2.41 -9.10 -5.22
CA LEU A 7 -1.70 -7.91 -4.75
C LEU A 7 -0.24 -8.24 -4.41
N ILE A 8 0.01 -9.36 -3.74
CA ILE A 8 1.37 -9.86 -3.45
C ILE A 8 2.11 -10.16 -4.76
N GLY A 9 1.44 -10.82 -5.72
CA GLY A 9 1.98 -11.03 -7.06
C GLY A 9 2.33 -9.73 -7.78
N TYR A 10 1.49 -8.69 -7.67
CA TYR A 10 1.80 -7.35 -8.19
C TYR A 10 3.03 -6.75 -7.49
N ILE A 11 3.13 -6.85 -6.16
CA ILE A 11 4.29 -6.39 -5.40
C ILE A 11 5.56 -7.07 -5.90
N HIS A 12 5.58 -8.41 -5.98
CA HIS A 12 6.73 -9.15 -6.49
C HIS A 12 7.05 -8.83 -7.96
N SER A 13 6.04 -8.70 -8.83
CA SER A 13 6.27 -8.38 -10.25
C SER A 13 6.96 -7.03 -10.41
N ASN A 14 6.63 -6.05 -9.56
CA ASN A 14 7.31 -4.76 -9.54
C ASN A 14 8.73 -4.85 -8.94
N MET A 15 9.10 -5.93 -8.26
CA MET A 15 10.44 -6.12 -7.66
C MET A 15 11.32 -7.14 -8.41
N SER A 16 10.78 -7.89 -9.38
CA SER A 16 11.42 -9.07 -10.00
C SER A 16 12.51 -8.76 -11.02
N ASP A 17 12.49 -7.57 -11.64
CA ASP A 17 13.54 -7.20 -12.59
C ASP A 17 14.77 -6.73 -11.82
N PRO A 18 15.97 -7.33 -12.04
CA PRO A 18 17.19 -6.82 -11.44
C PRO A 18 17.32 -5.37 -11.86
N ILE A 19 17.32 -4.48 -10.89
CA ILE A 19 17.44 -3.04 -11.12
C ILE A 19 18.87 -2.82 -11.60
N ILE A 20 19.06 -2.88 -12.91
CA ILE A 20 20.27 -2.40 -13.56
C ILE A 20 20.23 -0.89 -13.39
N LEU A 21 20.80 -0.42 -12.28
CA LEU A 21 21.10 0.98 -12.03
C LEU A 21 22.17 1.41 -13.05
N ASN A 22 21.75 1.62 -14.29
CA ASN A 22 22.48 2.53 -15.16
C ASN A 22 22.28 3.93 -14.54
N ASP A 23 23.34 4.73 -14.47
CA ASP A 23 23.38 6.09 -13.89
C ASP A 23 22.30 7.05 -14.44
N SER A 24 21.55 6.63 -15.47
CA SER A 24 20.47 7.35 -16.14
C SER A 24 19.05 7.01 -15.66
N HIS A 25 18.83 6.00 -14.80
CA HIS A 25 17.51 5.76 -14.21
C HIS A 25 17.25 6.74 -13.06
N SER A 26 16.66 7.89 -13.46
CA SER A 26 16.41 9.06 -12.61
C SER A 26 15.74 8.73 -11.28
N ALA A 27 16.08 9.49 -10.25
CA ALA A 27 15.32 9.77 -9.03
C ALA A 27 13.79 9.56 -9.16
N LYS A 28 13.19 10.07 -10.24
CA LYS A 28 11.76 9.95 -10.55
C LYS A 28 11.26 8.49 -10.72
N HIS A 29 12.09 7.59 -11.23
CA HIS A 29 11.76 6.17 -11.35
C HIS A 29 11.71 5.50 -9.98
N ALA A 30 12.72 5.75 -9.13
CA ALA A 30 12.69 5.30 -7.74
C ALA A 30 11.47 5.83 -6.99
N GLN A 31 11.10 7.10 -7.20
CA GLN A 31 9.88 7.69 -6.63
C GLN A 31 8.61 6.95 -7.02
N LEU A 32 8.48 6.62 -8.31
CA LEU A 32 7.31 5.89 -8.82
C LEU A 32 7.23 4.50 -8.18
N MET A 33 8.36 3.79 -8.13
CA MET A 33 8.47 2.46 -7.52
C MET A 33 8.15 2.48 -6.03
N ILE A 34 8.68 3.47 -5.29
CA ILE A 34 8.39 3.62 -3.87
C ILE A 34 6.89 3.85 -3.67
N ASN A 35 6.31 4.84 -4.35
CA ASN A 35 4.90 5.18 -4.20
C ASN A 35 3.96 4.04 -4.62
N SER A 36 4.32 3.27 -5.66
CA SER A 36 3.50 2.16 -6.15
C SER A 36 3.61 0.91 -5.29
N THR A 37 4.70 0.71 -4.55
CA THR A 37 4.97 -0.57 -3.84
C THR A 37 4.81 -0.47 -2.32
N ILE A 38 5.21 0.64 -1.68
CA ILE A 38 5.17 0.76 -0.21
C ILE A 38 3.74 0.70 0.33
N ARG A 39 2.82 1.41 -0.31
CA ARG A 39 1.45 1.54 0.18
C ARG A 39 0.69 0.21 0.07
N PRO A 40 0.70 -0.52 -1.06
CA PRO A 40 0.11 -1.85 -1.14
C PRO A 40 0.68 -2.82 -0.11
N MET A 41 2.00 -2.78 0.09
CA MET A 41 2.69 -3.66 1.03
C MET A 41 2.25 -3.39 2.47
N LEU A 42 2.26 -2.12 2.91
CA LEU A 42 1.83 -1.74 4.26
C LEU A 42 0.36 -2.10 4.51
N GLU A 43 -0.54 -1.83 3.55
CA GLU A 43 -1.95 -2.17 3.72
C GLU A 43 -2.21 -3.69 3.69
N ALA A 44 -1.44 -4.45 2.89
CA ALA A 44 -1.48 -5.91 2.91
C ALA A 44 -1.01 -6.46 4.27
N MET A 45 0.05 -5.88 4.85
CA MET A 45 0.54 -6.25 6.19
C MET A 45 -0.51 -5.95 7.25
N ARG A 46 -1.08 -4.73 7.26
CA ARG A 46 -2.12 -4.36 8.22
C ARG A 46 -3.35 -5.25 8.09
N ASN A 47 -3.80 -5.55 6.88
CA ASN A 47 -4.95 -6.42 6.66
C ASN A 47 -4.68 -7.85 7.13
N THR A 48 -3.49 -8.39 6.86
CA THR A 48 -3.07 -9.71 7.33
C THR A 48 -3.05 -9.78 8.85
N LEU A 49 -2.47 -8.77 9.52
CA LEU A 49 -2.45 -8.69 10.99
C LEU A 49 -3.86 -8.59 11.59
N ARG A 50 -4.75 -7.78 11.00
CA ARG A 50 -6.17 -7.71 11.42
C ARG A 50 -6.82 -9.08 11.34
N ASN A 51 -6.59 -9.82 10.24
CA ASN A 51 -7.16 -11.16 10.07
C ASN A 51 -6.59 -12.18 11.06
N ILE A 52 -5.31 -12.11 11.40
CA ILE A 52 -4.73 -12.95 12.46
C ILE A 52 -5.44 -12.70 13.79
N ILE A 53 -5.67 -11.43 14.16
CA ILE A 53 -6.39 -11.08 15.40
C ILE A 53 -7.84 -11.61 15.37
N LEU A 54 -8.56 -11.40 14.26
CA LEU A 54 -9.93 -11.89 14.08
C LEU A 54 -10.01 -13.42 14.21
N LEU A 55 -9.04 -14.14 13.63
CA LEU A 55 -8.97 -15.58 13.70
C LEU A 55 -8.60 -16.08 15.11
N ASN A 56 -7.82 -15.32 15.89
CA ASN A 56 -7.43 -15.69 17.25
C ASN A 56 -8.52 -15.40 18.30
N GLU A 57 -9.27 -14.31 18.17
CA GLU A 57 -10.22 -13.81 19.19
C GLU A 57 -11.60 -14.53 19.23
N ARG A 58 -11.66 -15.82 18.87
CA ARG A 58 -12.91 -16.59 18.70
C ARG A 58 -13.90 -16.02 17.69
N TRP A 59 -13.50 -15.01 16.92
CA TRP A 59 -14.27 -14.46 15.80
C TRP A 59 -13.93 -15.19 14.50
N HIS A 60 -13.74 -16.51 14.58
CA HIS A 60 -13.50 -17.41 13.45
C HIS A 60 -14.55 -17.28 12.33
N LYS A 61 -15.65 -16.57 12.59
CA LYS A 61 -16.74 -16.27 11.68
C LYS A 61 -16.52 -15.07 10.75
N THR A 62 -15.44 -14.31 10.86
CA THR A 62 -15.23 -13.12 10.01
C THR A 62 -13.78 -12.97 9.56
N CYS A 63 -13.57 -12.60 8.29
CA CYS A 63 -12.27 -12.20 7.74
C CYS A 63 -12.49 -10.94 6.89
N ILE A 64 -11.49 -10.07 6.84
CA ILE A 64 -11.50 -8.88 5.99
C ILE A 64 -10.66 -9.15 4.74
N GLU A 65 -11.31 -9.12 3.57
CA GLU A 65 -10.63 -9.15 2.29
C GLU A 65 -10.22 -7.74 1.87
N LEU A 66 -8.96 -7.63 1.45
CA LEU A 66 -8.45 -6.47 0.73
C LEU A 66 -8.70 -6.69 -0.77
N CYS A 67 -9.47 -5.79 -1.38
CA CYS A 67 -9.86 -5.83 -2.78
C CYS A 67 -9.30 -4.60 -3.51
N PRO A 68 -8.08 -4.68 -4.08
CA PRO A 68 -7.57 -3.60 -4.93
C PRO A 68 -8.43 -3.48 -6.19
N LYS A 69 -8.82 -2.26 -6.53
CA LYS A 69 -9.61 -1.96 -7.72
C LYS A 69 -8.85 -0.96 -8.59
N ILE A 70 -8.61 -1.35 -9.83
CA ILE A 70 -7.98 -0.46 -10.81
C ILE A 70 -8.92 0.72 -11.06
N ILE A 71 -8.39 1.93 -10.88
CA ILE A 71 -9.09 3.16 -11.18
C ILE A 71 -8.49 3.80 -12.43
N LYS A 72 -9.35 4.35 -13.28
CA LYS A 72 -8.91 5.04 -14.50
C LYS A 72 -8.73 6.52 -14.23
N GLY A 73 -7.61 7.08 -14.69
CA GLY A 73 -7.47 8.51 -14.94
C GLY A 73 -6.83 9.32 -13.81
N THR A 74 -7.23 10.58 -13.75
CA THR A 74 -6.59 11.68 -13.00
C THR A 74 -6.90 11.66 -11.51
N THR A 75 -6.81 10.50 -10.87
CA THR A 75 -7.12 10.35 -9.44
C THR A 75 -5.85 10.40 -8.60
N ALA A 76 -5.95 11.02 -7.44
CA ALA A 76 -4.87 11.13 -6.47
C ALA A 76 -5.42 11.04 -5.05
N ILE A 77 -4.54 10.74 -4.10
CA ILE A 77 -4.84 10.87 -2.68
C ILE A 77 -4.22 12.19 -2.22
N CYS A 78 -5.01 12.99 -1.51
CA CYS A 78 -4.50 14.20 -0.87
C CYS A 78 -3.99 13.87 0.51
N LEU A 79 -2.83 14.43 0.83
CA LEU A 79 -2.13 14.12 2.06
C LEU A 79 -2.53 15.04 3.23
N GLU A 80 -3.14 16.18 2.94
CA GLU A 80 -3.64 17.13 3.94
C GLU A 80 -5.11 16.93 4.28
N CYS A 81 -5.88 16.35 3.36
CA CYS A 81 -7.30 16.15 3.60
C CYS A 81 -7.54 14.99 4.57
N PRO A 82 -8.48 15.14 5.52
CA PRO A 82 -8.77 14.10 6.47
C PRO A 82 -9.29 12.85 5.76
N ARG A 83 -8.67 11.71 6.03
CA ARG A 83 -9.13 10.42 5.51
C ARG A 83 -10.43 10.02 6.21
N LYS A 84 -11.42 9.62 5.42
CA LYS A 84 -12.67 9.07 5.95
C LYS A 84 -12.36 7.74 6.62
N ARG A 85 -12.98 7.47 7.76
CA ARG A 85 -12.90 6.16 8.41
C ARG A 85 -14.20 5.41 8.18
N ILE A 86 -14.09 4.15 7.80
CA ILE A 86 -15.23 3.23 7.71
C ILE A 86 -15.03 2.10 8.71
N LYS A 87 -16.12 1.62 9.29
CA LYS A 87 -16.10 0.46 10.17
C LYS A 87 -16.36 -0.79 9.32
N ILE A 88 -15.49 -1.78 9.44
CA ILE A 88 -15.60 -3.08 8.77
C ILE A 88 -15.41 -4.15 9.81
N CYS A 89 -16.43 -5.00 9.98
CA CYS A 89 -16.58 -5.81 11.19
C CYS A 89 -16.43 -4.91 12.43
N ASP A 90 -15.42 -5.15 13.28
CA ASP A 90 -15.10 -4.29 14.44
C ASP A 90 -13.84 -3.42 14.28
N PHE A 91 -13.28 -3.34 13.09
CA PHE A 91 -12.12 -2.51 12.81
C PHE A 91 -12.51 -1.19 12.13
N TRP A 92 -11.86 -0.10 12.55
CA TRP A 92 -11.88 1.15 11.82
C TRP A 92 -10.76 1.17 10.79
N VAL A 93 -11.12 1.37 9.53
CA VAL A 93 -10.21 1.43 8.40
C VAL A 93 -10.29 2.81 7.79
N ALA A 94 -9.13 3.45 7.60
CA ALA A 94 -9.04 4.72 6.87
C ALA A 94 -9.13 4.43 5.37
N THR A 95 -10.01 5.14 4.66
CA THR A 95 -10.13 5.06 3.21
C THR A 95 -9.37 6.20 2.55
N ASP A 96 -9.07 6.01 1.27
CA ASP A 96 -8.13 6.82 0.51
C ASP A 96 -8.56 8.27 0.27
N GLY A 97 -9.85 8.60 0.46
CA GLY A 97 -10.35 9.96 0.25
C GLY A 97 -9.96 10.48 -1.15
N LEU A 98 -10.41 9.79 -2.20
CA LEU A 98 -9.96 10.04 -3.57
C LEU A 98 -10.27 11.46 -4.07
N HIS A 99 -9.26 12.08 -4.65
CA HIS A 99 -9.31 13.41 -5.25
C HIS A 99 -9.13 13.36 -6.76
N VAL A 100 -9.85 14.22 -7.49
CA VAL A 100 -9.69 14.36 -8.94
C VAL A 100 -8.72 15.50 -9.25
N VAL A 101 -7.55 15.18 -9.81
CA VAL A 101 -6.42 16.11 -10.02
C VAL A 101 -6.04 16.18 -11.50
N GLN A 102 -6.42 17.28 -12.15
CA GLN A 102 -5.95 17.62 -13.50
C GLN A 102 -4.80 18.64 -13.39
N ASN A 103 -5.08 19.92 -13.60
CA ASN A 103 -4.14 21.03 -13.38
C ASN A 103 -4.19 21.56 -11.94
N LYS A 104 -5.35 21.42 -11.30
CA LYS A 104 -5.60 21.72 -9.88
C LYS A 104 -6.47 20.59 -9.33
N CYS A 105 -6.46 20.42 -8.01
CA CYS A 105 -7.42 19.54 -7.36
C CYS A 105 -8.83 20.10 -7.49
N ARG A 106 -9.78 19.28 -7.92
CA ARG A 106 -11.21 19.63 -7.99
C ARG A 106 -11.97 19.28 -6.72
N THR A 107 -11.35 18.52 -5.81
CA THR A 107 -11.96 18.02 -4.58
C THR A 107 -11.59 18.86 -3.35
N CYS A 108 -10.41 19.48 -3.34
CA CYS A 108 -9.94 20.35 -2.26
C CYS A 108 -9.13 21.55 -2.79
N GLN A 109 -8.76 22.46 -1.89
CA GLN A 109 -7.90 23.62 -2.19
C GLN A 109 -6.42 23.41 -1.82
N CYS A 110 -6.03 22.19 -1.44
CA CYS A 110 -4.64 21.90 -1.09
C CYS A 110 -3.72 22.04 -2.30
N ASP A 111 -2.44 22.32 -2.04
CA ASP A 111 -1.44 22.48 -3.08
C ASP A 111 -1.30 21.20 -3.94
N PRO A 112 -1.09 21.30 -5.26
CA PRO A 112 -0.90 20.12 -6.12
C PRO A 112 0.23 19.18 -5.66
N SER A 113 1.27 19.70 -5.01
CA SER A 113 2.35 18.88 -4.42
C SER A 113 1.89 17.98 -3.28
N GLN A 114 0.74 18.27 -2.66
CA GLN A 114 0.14 17.44 -1.61
C GLN A 114 -0.76 16.32 -2.16
N HIS A 115 -0.71 16.06 -3.46
CA HIS A 115 -1.49 15.02 -4.11
C HIS A 115 -0.58 14.01 -4.78
N TYR A 116 -0.65 12.75 -4.37
CA TYR A 116 0.05 11.66 -5.05
C TYR A 116 -0.93 10.86 -5.90
N ARG A 117 -0.58 10.65 -7.17
CA ARG A 117 -1.41 9.90 -8.10
C ARG A 117 -1.40 8.42 -7.74
N ILE A 118 -2.56 7.80 -7.92
CA ILE A 118 -2.75 6.36 -7.74
C ILE A 118 -3.54 5.81 -8.92
N ASP A 119 -3.25 4.57 -9.28
CA ASP A 119 -3.90 3.78 -10.32
C ASP A 119 -4.77 2.65 -9.74
N TYR A 120 -4.81 2.51 -8.41
CA TYR A 120 -5.72 1.63 -7.69
C TYR A 120 -6.35 2.30 -6.46
N GLU A 121 -7.56 1.89 -6.14
CA GLU A 121 -8.25 2.16 -4.87
C GLU A 121 -8.30 0.86 -4.05
N LEU A 122 -8.08 0.96 -2.73
CA LEU A 122 -8.21 -0.20 -1.84
C LEU A 122 -9.62 -0.26 -1.26
N GLU A 123 -10.39 -1.26 -1.72
CA GLU A 123 -11.68 -1.61 -1.12
C GLU A 123 -11.48 -2.74 -0.09
N TYR A 124 -12.39 -2.81 0.88
CA TYR A 124 -12.35 -3.81 1.94
C TYR A 124 -13.73 -4.46 2.07
N LYS A 125 -13.76 -5.79 2.19
CA LYS A 125 -15.01 -6.56 2.26
C LYS A 125 -14.95 -7.60 3.36
N GLU A 126 -16.06 -7.80 4.04
CA GLU A 126 -16.20 -8.90 4.98
C GLU A 126 -16.46 -10.21 4.22
N ILE A 127 -15.75 -11.28 4.59
CA ILE A 127 -15.96 -12.63 4.08
C ILE A 127 -16.54 -13.52 5.17
N GLU A 128 -17.67 -14.16 4.87
CA GLU A 128 -18.30 -15.18 5.70
C GLU A 128 -17.87 -16.63 5.33
N ASN A 129 -18.10 -17.54 6.28
CA ASN A 129 -17.53 -18.87 6.54
C ASN A 129 -16.98 -19.81 5.45
N SER A 130 -17.32 -19.75 4.16
CA SER A 130 -17.00 -20.85 3.23
C SER A 130 -15.69 -20.70 2.44
N ALA A 131 -15.05 -19.52 2.44
CA ALA A 131 -13.84 -19.23 1.66
C ALA A 131 -12.72 -18.59 2.49
N LYS A 132 -12.70 -18.85 3.80
CA LYS A 132 -11.77 -18.16 4.70
C LYS A 132 -10.38 -18.79 4.70
N PRO A 133 -9.35 -17.94 4.67
CA PRO A 133 -8.00 -18.38 5.00
C PRO A 133 -7.90 -18.84 6.45
N THR A 134 -7.08 -19.84 6.68
CA THR A 134 -6.67 -20.30 8.00
C THR A 134 -5.67 -19.32 8.62
N GLU A 135 -5.42 -19.48 9.92
CA GLU A 135 -4.35 -18.73 10.60
C GLU A 135 -2.98 -19.05 9.97
N GLU A 136 -2.75 -20.30 9.58
CA GLU A 136 -1.53 -20.74 8.91
C GLU A 136 -1.36 -20.05 7.54
N ASP A 137 -2.44 -19.94 6.75
CA ASP A 137 -2.43 -19.18 5.50
C ASP A 137 -2.04 -17.72 5.74
N MET A 138 -2.59 -17.10 6.79
CA MET A 138 -2.28 -15.70 7.14
C MET A 138 -0.83 -15.52 7.61
N ARG A 139 -0.30 -16.48 8.38
CA ARG A 139 1.11 -16.46 8.81
C ARG A 139 2.06 -16.61 7.62
N LYS A 140 1.71 -17.44 6.64
CA LYS A 140 2.48 -17.56 5.40
C LYS A 140 2.48 -16.24 4.62
N VAL A 141 1.32 -15.64 4.42
CA VAL A 141 1.23 -14.33 3.76
C VAL A 141 2.05 -13.26 4.50
N LEU A 142 2.01 -13.26 5.84
CA LEU A 142 2.80 -12.32 6.63
C LEU A 142 4.31 -12.54 6.43
N HIS A 143 4.75 -13.80 6.35
CA HIS A 143 6.13 -14.15 6.05
C HIS A 143 6.55 -13.63 4.67
N ASP A 144 5.76 -13.89 3.63
CA ASP A 144 6.02 -13.43 2.26
C ASP A 144 6.11 -11.88 2.21
N LEU A 145 5.24 -11.19 2.96
CA LEU A 145 5.27 -9.72 3.09
C LEU A 145 6.52 -9.21 3.83
N CYS A 146 7.01 -9.94 4.84
CA CYS A 146 8.24 -9.60 5.53
C CYS A 146 9.46 -9.74 4.61
N GLU A 147 9.52 -10.79 3.79
CA GLU A 147 10.57 -10.96 2.79
C GLU A 147 10.54 -9.83 1.75
N ALA A 148 9.36 -9.55 1.19
CA ALA A 148 9.15 -8.41 0.28
C ALA A 148 9.57 -7.07 0.92
N SER A 149 9.27 -6.87 2.21
CA SER A 149 9.67 -5.67 2.95
C SER A 149 11.19 -5.58 3.14
N ALA A 150 11.88 -6.70 3.33
CA ALA A 150 13.32 -6.76 3.45
C ALA A 150 14.00 -6.44 2.10
N GLU A 151 13.51 -7.01 1.00
CA GLU A 151 13.96 -6.70 -0.36
C GLU A 151 13.77 -5.21 -0.68
N PHE A 152 12.59 -4.67 -0.36
CA PHE A 152 12.30 -3.25 -0.55
C PHE A 152 13.20 -2.35 0.31
N SER A 153 13.47 -2.73 1.56
CA SER A 153 14.39 -2.01 2.45
C SER A 153 15.82 -2.01 1.90
N TYR A 154 16.26 -3.13 1.34
CA TYR A 154 17.56 -3.22 0.67
C TYR A 154 17.62 -2.30 -0.57
N PHE A 155 16.57 -2.28 -1.40
CA PHE A 155 16.44 -1.34 -2.52
C PHE A 155 16.55 0.13 -2.06
N LEU A 156 15.87 0.50 -0.98
CA LEU A 156 15.94 1.85 -0.42
C LEU A 156 17.35 2.20 0.05
N LEU A 157 18.05 1.27 0.71
CA LEU A 157 19.43 1.47 1.15
C LEU A 157 20.38 1.74 -0.02
N GLN A 158 20.24 0.97 -1.10
CA GLN A 158 21.03 1.16 -2.33
C GLN A 158 20.70 2.49 -3.02
N SER A 159 19.43 2.91 -2.96
CA SER A 159 18.97 4.17 -3.56
C SER A 159 19.46 5.39 -2.77
N ALA A 160 19.43 5.33 -1.44
CA ALA A 160 19.83 6.42 -0.54
C ALA A 160 21.33 6.69 -0.52
N GLY A 161 22.17 5.67 -0.78
CA GLY A 161 23.62 5.81 -0.88
C GLY A 161 24.08 6.78 -1.97
N ASN A 162 23.22 7.07 -2.95
CA ASN A 162 23.51 7.94 -4.10
C ASN A 162 22.98 9.37 -3.97
N SER A 163 22.28 9.72 -2.87
CA SER A 163 21.55 10.99 -2.81
C SER A 163 21.49 11.60 -1.39
N GLN A 164 22.56 12.29 -0.99
CA GLN A 164 22.65 12.98 0.31
C GLN A 164 21.71 14.20 0.48
N HIS A 165 20.99 14.63 -0.56
CA HIS A 165 20.01 15.73 -0.52
C HIS A 165 18.67 15.33 -1.13
N ASP A 166 18.26 14.09 -0.90
CA ASP A 166 17.13 13.54 -1.62
C ASP A 166 15.76 13.97 -1.04
N PRO A 167 14.91 14.68 -1.81
CA PRO A 167 13.51 14.87 -1.45
C PRO A 167 12.73 13.55 -1.27
N PHE A 168 13.28 12.37 -1.61
CA PHE A 168 12.69 11.07 -1.27
C PHE A 168 12.75 10.71 0.21
N LEU A 169 13.69 11.25 1.00
CA LEU A 169 13.67 11.11 2.46
C LEU A 169 12.39 11.72 3.05
N LEU A 170 11.86 12.79 2.46
CA LEU A 170 10.60 13.39 2.90
C LEU A 170 9.41 12.45 2.68
N GLY A 171 9.36 11.71 1.57
CA GLY A 171 8.31 10.71 1.32
C GLY A 171 8.40 9.54 2.31
N PHE A 172 9.62 9.09 2.62
CA PHE A 172 9.88 8.01 3.56
C PHE A 172 9.62 8.39 5.02
N GLU A 173 10.15 9.53 5.48
CA GLU A 173 9.86 10.08 6.82
C GLU A 173 8.37 10.39 7.00
N ARG A 174 7.69 10.78 5.92
CA ARG A 174 6.24 11.01 5.93
C ARG A 174 5.46 9.71 6.07
N MET A 175 5.84 8.64 5.36
CA MET A 175 5.22 7.33 5.56
C MET A 175 5.48 6.79 6.96
N ILE A 176 6.69 6.95 7.50
CA ILE A 176 6.97 6.60 8.92
C ILE A 176 6.11 7.42 9.89
N LYS A 177 5.76 8.67 9.54
CA LYS A 177 4.87 9.52 10.37
C LYS A 177 3.38 9.22 10.22
N GLU A 178 2.95 8.70 9.08
CA GLU A 178 1.55 8.35 8.79
C GLU A 178 1.17 6.95 9.34
N GLU A 179 2.16 6.17 9.76
CA GLU A 179 2.10 4.78 10.23
C GLU A 179 2.46 4.64 11.72
#